data_AF-A0A9E0N7S7-F1
#
_entry.id   AF-A0A9E0N7S7-F1
#
_cell.length_a   1.000
_cell.length_b   1.000
_cell.length_c   1.000
_cell.angle_alpha   90.00
_cell.angle_beta   90.00
_cell.angle_gamma   90.00
#
_symmetry.space_group_name_H-M   'P 1'
#
loop_
_entity.id
_entity.type
_entity.pdbx_description
1 polymer ?
#
loop_
_entity_poly.entity_id
_entity_poly.type
_entity_poly.pdbx_seq_one_letter_code
_entity_poly.pdbx_strand_id
1 'polypeptide(L)'
;MPDPAPDLAALITAVHDAIDTTDREYAQMPLVVRLMVRRGFGKRTGRDVDGWRTMLTAARRGVRDPALPAALEALAAHYDGAPARARRGMGASAADLAVVEQRSRARADAARALRAALTAVAGRS
;
A
#
# COMPACT_ATOMS: atom_id res chain seq x y z
N MET A 1 -25.61 -18.26 1.70
CA MET A 1 -24.63 -17.90 2.75
C MET A 1 -24.11 -16.51 2.37
N PRO A 2 -24.43 -15.44 3.11
CA PRO A 2 -23.72 -14.18 2.91
C PRO A 2 -22.24 -14.42 3.25
N ASP A 3 -21.33 -14.03 2.36
CA ASP A 3 -19.90 -14.00 2.69
C ASP A 3 -19.72 -13.19 3.97
N PRO A 4 -18.91 -13.67 4.95
CA PRO A 4 -18.62 -12.87 6.13
C PRO A 4 -18.04 -11.54 5.66
N ALA A 5 -18.66 -10.44 6.10
CA ALA A 5 -18.17 -9.11 5.79
C ALA A 5 -16.66 -9.06 6.11
N PRO A 6 -15.81 -8.59 5.18
CA PRO A 6 -14.38 -8.69 5.37
C PRO A 6 -13.97 -7.94 6.64
N ASP A 7 -13.18 -8.60 7.49
CA ASP A 7 -12.74 -8.05 8.77
C ASP A 7 -11.89 -6.79 8.52
N LEU A 8 -12.44 -5.63 8.87
CA LEU A 8 -11.79 -4.35 8.69
C LEU A 8 -10.45 -4.28 9.44
N ALA A 9 -10.35 -4.92 10.61
CA ALA A 9 -9.10 -4.95 11.36
C ALA A 9 -8.02 -5.74 10.61
N ALA A 10 -8.38 -6.91 10.06
CA ALA A 10 -7.48 -7.70 9.24
C ALA A 10 -7.03 -6.95 7.97
N LEU A 11 -7.95 -6.23 7.31
CA LEU A 11 -7.64 -5.41 6.15
C LEU A 11 -6.70 -4.25 6.47
N ILE A 12 -6.91 -3.57 7.60
CA ILE A 12 -6.00 -2.52 8.06
C ILE A 12 -4.61 -3.08 8.36
N THR A 13 -4.53 -4.24 9.03
CA THR A 13 -3.27 -4.94 9.28
C THR A 13 -2.55 -5.29 7.96
N ALA A 14 -3.26 -5.83 6.97
CA ALA A 14 -2.67 -6.19 5.68
C ALA A 14 -2.05 -4.98 4.95
N VAL A 15 -2.69 -3.81 5.03
CA VAL A 15 -2.13 -2.57 4.45
C VAL A 15 -0.95 -2.06 5.27
N HIS A 16 -0.99 -2.18 6.61
CA HIS A 16 0.16 -1.87 7.47
C HIS A 16 1.38 -2.73 7.11
N ASP A 17 1.19 -4.04 7.00
CA ASP A 17 2.25 -4.99 6.64
C ASP A 17 2.84 -4.70 5.25
N ALA A 18 2.00 -4.32 4.29
CA ALA A 18 2.44 -3.91 2.96
C ALA A 18 3.38 -2.68 3.01
N ILE A 19 3.04 -1.71 3.84
CA ILE A 19 3.82 -0.47 4.01
C ILE A 19 5.13 -0.76 4.75
N ASP A 20 5.09 -1.55 5.82
CA ASP A 20 6.28 -1.94 6.57
C ASP A 20 7.23 -2.81 5.76
N THR A 21 6.71 -3.69 4.91
CA THR A 21 7.54 -4.46 3.98
C THR A 21 8.18 -3.54 2.94
N THR A 22 7.44 -2.56 2.42
CA THR A 22 7.95 -1.58 1.46
C THR A 22 9.06 -0.72 2.07
N ASP A 23 8.90 -0.28 3.32
CA ASP A 23 9.92 0.49 4.04
C ASP A 23 11.19 -0.35 4.31
N ARG A 24 11.03 -1.63 4.68
CA ARG A 24 12.15 -2.57 4.82
C ARG A 24 12.89 -2.78 3.49
N GLU A 25 12.18 -2.90 2.38
CA GLU A 25 12.79 -2.99 1.05
C GLU A 25 13.58 -1.73 0.70
N TYR A 26 13.06 -0.54 1.02
CA TYR A 26 13.79 0.72 0.83
C TYR A 26 15.02 0.83 1.74
N ALA A 27 14.96 0.30 2.95
CA ALA A 27 16.07 0.32 3.90
C ALA A 27 17.29 -0.49 3.43
N GLN A 28 17.08 -1.50 2.58
CA GLN A 28 18.14 -2.33 1.99
C GLN A 28 18.86 -1.64 0.81
N MET A 29 18.35 -0.51 0.33
CA MET A 29 18.93 0.21 -0.80
C MET A 29 20.07 1.14 -0.37
N PRO A 30 21.02 1.46 -1.27
CA PRO A 30 22.03 2.49 -1.03
C PRO A 30 21.40 3.83 -0.64
N LEU A 31 22.08 4.61 0.20
CA LEU A 31 21.52 5.83 0.84
C LEU A 31 20.82 6.78 -0.16
N VAL A 32 21.48 7.08 -1.29
CA VAL A 32 20.94 8.00 -2.31
C VAL A 32 19.66 7.43 -2.91
N VAL A 33 19.66 6.15 -3.26
CA VAL A 33 18.48 5.45 -3.82
C VAL A 33 17.36 5.42 -2.79
N ARG A 34 17.66 5.09 -1.53
CA ARG A 34 16.70 5.09 -0.41
C ARG A 34 15.99 6.44 -0.25
N LEU A 35 16.74 7.54 -0.29
CA LEU A 35 16.17 8.89 -0.20
C LEU A 35 15.26 9.19 -1.39
N MET A 36 15.68 8.82 -2.60
CA MET A 36 14.88 9.01 -3.82
C MET A 36 13.57 8.21 -3.78
N VAL A 37 13.62 6.93 -3.41
CA VAL A 37 12.42 6.08 -3.38
C VAL A 37 11.45 6.50 -2.28
N ARG A 38 11.93 6.86 -1.08
CA ARG A 38 11.08 7.36 0.01
C ARG A 38 10.39 8.68 -0.36
N ARG A 39 11.14 9.63 -0.94
CA ARG A 39 10.55 10.89 -1.45
C ARG A 39 9.54 10.62 -2.56
N GLY A 40 9.88 9.72 -3.48
CA GLY A 40 8.99 9.32 -4.57
C GLY A 40 7.73 8.60 -4.08
N PHE A 41 7.82 7.81 -3.02
CA PHE A 41 6.69 7.17 -2.36
C PHE A 41 5.74 8.22 -1.77
N GLY A 42 6.29 9.18 -1.00
CA GLY A 42 5.52 10.29 -0.44
C GLY A 42 4.80 11.11 -1.50
N LYS A 43 5.50 11.49 -2.57
CA LYS A 43 4.92 12.25 -3.68
C LYS A 43 3.77 11.53 -4.38
N ARG A 44 3.84 10.20 -4.54
CA ARG A 44 2.86 9.42 -5.31
C ARG A 44 1.66 8.97 -4.49
N THR A 45 1.86 8.72 -3.20
CA THR A 45 0.80 8.22 -2.31
C THR A 45 0.20 9.33 -1.45
N GLY A 46 0.75 10.56 -1.52
CA GLY A 46 0.32 11.72 -0.77
C GLY A 46 0.85 11.78 0.67
N ARG A 47 1.51 10.72 1.15
CA ARG A 47 2.04 10.61 2.53
C ARG A 47 3.32 9.78 2.53
N ASP A 48 4.27 10.13 3.39
CA ASP A 48 5.40 9.25 3.65
C ASP A 48 4.98 8.01 4.45
N VAL A 49 5.94 7.10 4.68
CA VAL A 49 5.71 5.83 5.39
C VAL A 49 5.11 6.08 6.79
N ASP A 50 5.66 7.04 7.53
CA ASP A 50 5.22 7.30 8.91
C ASP A 50 3.85 7.98 8.97
N GLY A 51 3.55 8.87 8.01
CA GLY A 51 2.21 9.42 7.82
C GLY A 51 1.17 8.35 7.49
N TRP A 52 1.54 7.35 6.69
CA TRP A 52 0.70 6.19 6.43
C TRP A 52 0.46 5.33 7.67
N ARG A 53 1.51 4.98 8.42
CA ARG A 53 1.40 4.22 9.67
C ARG A 53 0.49 4.90 10.67
N THR A 54 0.61 6.22 10.80
CA THR A 54 -0.23 7.03 11.69
C THR A 54 -1.69 6.98 11.26
N MET A 55 -1.97 7.18 9.97
CA MET A 55 -3.32 7.14 9.43
C MET A 55 -3.99 5.78 9.62
N LEU A 56 -3.27 4.68 9.33
CA LEU A 56 -3.78 3.32 9.51
C LEU A 56 -3.99 2.96 10.98
N THR A 57 -3.11 3.44 11.87
CA THR A 57 -3.27 3.25 13.33
C THR A 57 -4.52 3.98 13.84
N ALA A 58 -4.78 5.19 13.35
CA ALA A 58 -6.00 5.93 13.67
C ALA A 58 -7.24 5.18 13.15
N ALA A 59 -7.21 4.69 11.91
CA ALA A 59 -8.30 3.89 11.35
C ALA A 59 -8.58 2.62 12.17
N ARG A 60 -7.53 1.93 12.64
CA ARG A 60 -7.66 0.75 13.51
C ARG A 60 -8.33 1.07 14.85
N ARG A 61 -8.19 2.31 15.34
CA ARG A 61 -8.85 2.82 16.55
C ARG A 61 -10.27 3.34 16.28
N GLY A 62 -10.79 3.17 15.06
CA GLY A 62 -12.12 3.61 14.67
C GLY A 62 -12.20 5.08 14.23
N VAL A 63 -11.08 5.79 14.12
CA VAL A 63 -11.07 7.17 13.60
C VAL A 63 -11.34 7.13 12.10
N ARG A 64 -12.43 7.79 11.69
CA ARG A 64 -12.81 7.91 10.27
C ARG A 64 -12.14 9.13 9.66
N ASP A 65 -11.10 8.89 8.86
CA ASP A 65 -10.52 9.92 7.99
C ASP A 65 -11.21 9.84 6.61
N PRO A 66 -11.95 10.88 6.18
CA PRO A 66 -12.63 10.89 4.88
C PRO A 66 -11.65 10.86 3.70
N ALA A 67 -10.38 11.22 3.90
CA ALA A 67 -9.35 11.15 2.87
C ALA A 67 -8.76 9.74 2.71
N LEU A 68 -9.01 8.81 3.65
CA LEU A 68 -8.41 7.47 3.64
C LEU A 68 -8.77 6.66 2.38
N PRO A 69 -10.03 6.61 1.88
CA PRO A 69 -10.36 5.87 0.67
C PRO A 69 -9.59 6.38 -0.57
N ALA A 70 -9.47 7.70 -0.74
CA ALA A 70 -8.72 8.30 -1.84
C ALA A 70 -7.21 8.04 -1.71
N ALA A 71 -6.68 8.11 -0.48
CA ALA A 71 -5.28 7.77 -0.23
C ALA A 71 -4.99 6.30 -0.57
N LEU A 72 -5.89 5.37 -0.23
CA LEU A 72 -5.73 3.93 -0.54
C LEU A 72 -5.74 3.65 -2.04
N GLU A 73 -6.52 4.42 -2.81
CA GLU A 73 -6.50 4.37 -4.27
C GLU A 73 -5.14 4.81 -4.84
N ALA A 74 -4.58 5.92 -4.33
CA ALA A 74 -3.24 6.37 -4.71
C ALA A 74 -2.16 5.34 -4.33
N LEU A 75 -2.30 4.67 -3.18
CA LEU A 75 -1.41 3.60 -2.73
C LEU A 75 -1.50 2.37 -3.66
N ALA A 76 -2.70 1.93 -4.04
CA ALA A 76 -2.89 0.84 -4.98
C ALA A 76 -2.24 1.16 -6.34
N ALA A 77 -2.50 2.35 -6.88
CA ALA A 77 -1.91 2.80 -8.15
C ALA A 77 -0.38 2.89 -8.07
N HIS A 78 0.17 3.27 -6.91
CA HIS A 78 1.61 3.23 -6.68
C HIS A 78 2.13 1.80 -6.84
N TYR A 79 1.51 0.81 -6.20
CA TYR A 79 1.95 -0.58 -6.27
C TYR A 79 1.77 -1.17 -7.67
N ASP A 80 0.67 -0.90 -8.37
CA ASP A 80 0.46 -1.35 -9.77
C ASP A 80 1.57 -0.88 -10.71
N GLY A 81 2.07 0.34 -10.49
CA GLY A 81 3.15 0.89 -11.31
C GLY A 81 4.55 0.37 -10.94
N ALA A 82 4.71 -0.38 -9.84
CA ALA A 82 6.02 -0.81 -9.37
C ALA A 82 6.70 -1.83 -10.31
N PRO A 83 6.01 -2.85 -10.84
CA PRO A 83 6.61 -3.79 -11.80
C PRO A 83 7.09 -3.11 -13.07
N ALA A 84 6.28 -2.22 -13.65
CA ALA A 84 6.68 -1.48 -14.85
C ALA A 84 7.94 -0.63 -14.63
N ARG A 85 8.12 -0.07 -13.42
CA ARG A 85 9.34 0.64 -13.05
C ARG A 85 10.53 -0.30 -12.83
N ALA A 86 10.31 -1.46 -12.22
CA ALA A 86 11.35 -2.47 -12.04
C ALA A 86 11.86 -3.00 -13.39
N ARG A 87 10.97 -3.24 -14.36
CA ARG A 87 11.33 -3.66 -15.73
C ARG A 87 12.15 -2.60 -16.49
N ARG A 88 11.94 -1.31 -16.20
CA ARG A 88 12.72 -0.21 -16.77
C ARG A 88 14.09 -0.05 -16.10
N GLY A 89 14.30 -0.65 -14.93
CA GLY A 89 15.61 -0.69 -14.28
C GLY A 89 16.55 -1.66 -15.01
N MET A 90 17.83 -1.31 -15.08
CA MET A 90 18.85 -2.21 -15.64
C MET A 90 19.17 -3.31 -14.61
N GLY A 91 18.89 -4.58 -14.94
CA GLY A 91 19.50 -5.73 -14.25
C GLY A 91 18.60 -6.65 -13.42
N ALA A 92 17.27 -6.50 -13.41
CA ALA A 92 16.39 -7.47 -12.75
C ALA A 92 16.24 -8.74 -13.62
N SER A 93 16.42 -9.92 -13.03
CA SER A 93 16.13 -11.18 -13.73
C SER A 93 14.63 -11.38 -13.92
N ALA A 94 14.23 -12.27 -14.83
CA ALA A 94 12.82 -12.62 -15.00
C ALA A 94 12.18 -13.17 -13.71
N ALA A 95 12.96 -13.90 -12.89
CA ALA A 95 12.52 -14.39 -11.60
C ALA A 95 12.29 -13.25 -10.60
N ASP A 96 13.20 -12.28 -10.55
CA ASP A 96 13.05 -11.09 -9.69
C ASP A 96 11.83 -10.26 -10.07
N LEU A 97 11.59 -10.10 -11.39
CA LEU A 97 10.43 -9.40 -11.90
C LEU A 97 9.12 -10.10 -11.53
N ALA A 98 9.07 -11.44 -11.60
CA ALA A 98 7.91 -12.21 -11.17
C ALA A 98 7.61 -12.02 -9.67
N VAL A 99 8.64 -11.99 -8.83
CA VAL A 99 8.50 -11.71 -7.39
C VAL A 99 7.99 -10.28 -7.16
N VAL A 100 8.53 -9.29 -7.88
CA VAL A 100 8.06 -7.89 -7.79
C VAL A 100 6.60 -7.78 -8.22
N GLU A 101 6.20 -8.45 -9.30
CA GLU A 101 4.82 -8.48 -9.79
C GLU A 101 3.87 -9.07 -8.77
N GLN A 102 4.20 -10.25 -8.24
CA GLN A 102 3.39 -10.93 -7.22
C GLN A 102 3.21 -10.05 -5.97
N ARG A 103 4.32 -9.51 -5.44
CA ARG A 103 4.28 -8.65 -4.25
C ARG A 103 3.49 -7.38 -4.50
N SER A 104 3.73 -6.73 -5.63
CA SER A 104 3.05 -5.48 -5.98
C SER A 104 1.55 -5.69 -6.12
N ARG A 105 1.13 -6.78 -6.76
CA ARG A 105 -0.28 -7.15 -6.89
C ARG A 105 -0.92 -7.39 -5.52
N ALA A 106 -0.30 -8.21 -4.67
CA ALA A 106 -0.83 -8.49 -3.33
C ALA A 106 -1.01 -7.21 -2.49
N ARG A 107 -0.05 -6.27 -2.56
CA ARG A 107 -0.14 -4.98 -1.86
C ARG A 107 -1.23 -4.07 -2.43
N ALA A 108 -1.38 -4.03 -3.75
CA ALA A 108 -2.45 -3.28 -4.40
C ALA A 108 -3.82 -3.84 -4.05
N ASP A 109 -3.97 -5.16 -4.03
CA ASP A 109 -5.21 -5.85 -3.68
C ASP A 109 -5.60 -5.60 -2.22
N ALA A 110 -4.64 -5.61 -1.28
CA ALA A 110 -4.89 -5.24 0.11
C ALA A 110 -5.42 -3.80 0.25
N ALA A 111 -4.80 -2.83 -0.45
CA ALA A 111 -5.25 -1.44 -0.43
C ALA A 111 -6.66 -1.26 -1.01
N ARG A 112 -6.97 -1.94 -2.13
CA ARG A 112 -8.31 -1.93 -2.73
C ARG A 112 -9.35 -2.59 -1.85
N ALA A 113 -9.02 -3.71 -1.20
CA ALA A 113 -9.93 -4.41 -0.31
C ALA A 113 -10.30 -3.54 0.91
N LEU A 114 -9.32 -2.87 1.51
CA LEU A 114 -9.58 -1.91 2.59
C LEU A 114 -10.45 -0.74 2.13
N ARG A 115 -10.15 -0.15 0.96
CA ARG A 115 -10.96 0.93 0.37
C ARG A 115 -12.41 0.49 0.17
N ALA A 116 -12.61 -0.68 -0.43
CA ALA A 116 -13.95 -1.23 -0.68
C ALA A 116 -14.73 -1.45 0.62
N ALA A 117 -14.08 -2.00 1.66
CA ALA A 117 -14.70 -2.18 2.97
C ALA A 117 -15.12 -0.84 3.60
N LEU A 118 -14.27 0.18 3.53
CA LEU A 118 -14.58 1.52 4.06
C LEU A 118 -15.75 2.18 3.32
N THR A 119 -15.79 2.10 1.99
CA THR A 119 -16.91 2.64 1.19
C THR A 119 -18.22 1.89 1.46
N ALA A 120 -18.15 0.57 1.61
CA ALA A 120 -19.34 -0.24 1.93
C ALA A 120 -19.90 0.08 3.32
N VAL A 121 -19.06 0.42 4.30
CA VAL A 121 -19.50 0.89 5.63
C VAL A 121 -20.17 2.26 5.54
N ALA A 122 -19.61 3.18 4.73
CA ALA A 122 -20.16 4.52 4.57
C ALA A 122 -21.54 4.55 3.91
N GLY A 123 -21.81 3.66 2.95
CA GLY A 123 -23.12 3.55 2.29
C GLY A 123 -24.22 2.87 3.13
N ARG A 124 -23.88 2.33 4.31
CA ARG A 124 -24.82 1.69 5.24
C ARG A 124 -25.18 2.55 6.46
N SER A 125 -24.57 3.73 6.59
CA SER A 125 -24.84 4.70 7.66
C SER A 125 -25.81 5.77 7.15
#